data_AF-A0A4Q5QD04-F1
#
_entry.id   AF-A0A4Q5QD04-F1
#
_cell.length_a   1.000
_cell.length_b   1.000
_cell.length_c   1.000
_cell.angle_alpha   90.00
_cell.angle_beta   90.00
_cell.angle_gamma   90.00
#
_symmetry.space_group_name_H-M   'P 1'
#
loop_
_entity.id
_entity.type
_entity.pdbx_description
1 polymer ?
#
loop_
_entity_poly.entity_id
_entity_poly.type
_entity_poly.pdbx_seq_one_letter_code
_entity_poly.pdbx_strand_id
1 'polypeptide(L)'
;MGMTTGNGRALGADPFPIDVVPHVDGRTLDEIATIRLAPWLGPDGIFMVDDPSGFARHEVVPCYEPEDLTGTEPGEPRRWAIATSRERPSDAVMRHLDSNLARMPARGRQKIPWLPPETFHGRLPLASDAVVVPRISQTLRGVRLPAGAMPVNHNLVVVSGMPTDSMLRILSDPRVRAQADALALRLESGYRSYTATLLRRLRIPEELVP
;
A
#
# COMPACT_ATOMS: atom_id res chain seq x y z
N MET A 1 14.54 37.77 -10.64
CA MET A 1 14.93 37.16 -9.35
C MET A 1 14.75 35.66 -9.51
N GLY A 2 15.87 34.92 -9.54
CA GLY A 2 15.97 33.62 -10.22
C GLY A 2 15.35 32.44 -9.47
N MET A 3 14.69 31.58 -10.25
CA MET A 3 14.19 30.27 -9.84
C MET A 3 15.37 29.35 -9.53
N THR A 4 15.41 28.76 -8.34
CA THR A 4 16.31 27.65 -8.02
C THR A 4 15.79 26.38 -8.68
N THR A 5 16.33 26.07 -9.85
CA THR A 5 16.18 24.79 -10.56
C THR A 5 16.83 23.67 -9.75
N GLY A 6 16.15 22.53 -9.67
CA GLY A 6 16.62 21.34 -8.96
C GLY A 6 18.05 20.96 -9.32
N ASN A 7 18.82 20.61 -8.29
CA ASN A 7 20.21 20.16 -8.42
C ASN A 7 20.26 18.76 -9.05
N GLY A 8 20.08 18.68 -10.37
CA GLY A 8 20.50 17.53 -11.15
C GLY A 8 22.02 17.54 -11.28
N ARG A 9 22.70 16.52 -10.76
CA ARG A 9 24.15 16.33 -10.99
C ARG A 9 24.39 16.16 -12.49
N ALA A 10 25.30 16.97 -13.05
CA ALA A 10 25.77 16.79 -14.42
C ALA A 10 26.37 15.38 -14.57
N LEU A 11 26.05 14.70 -15.68
CA LEU A 11 26.56 13.37 -16.00
C LEU A 11 28.08 13.46 -16.25
N GLY A 12 28.87 13.30 -15.20
CA GLY A 12 30.33 13.18 -15.26
C GLY A 12 30.79 11.74 -15.47
N ALA A 13 32.09 11.55 -15.71
CA ALA A 13 32.72 10.24 -15.87
C ALA A 13 32.79 9.42 -14.55
N ASP A 14 32.54 10.06 -13.42
CA ASP A 14 32.47 9.41 -12.13
C ASP A 14 31.31 8.41 -12.09
N PRO A 15 31.56 7.13 -11.75
CA PRO A 15 30.52 6.14 -11.66
C PRO A 15 29.43 6.62 -10.68
N PHE A 16 28.19 6.31 -11.00
CA PHE A 16 27.10 6.52 -10.05
C PHE A 16 27.41 5.71 -8.79
N PRO A 17 27.31 6.31 -7.59
CA PRO A 17 27.45 5.54 -6.35
C PRO A 17 26.33 4.50 -6.32
N ILE A 18 26.69 3.25 -6.55
CA ILE A 18 25.81 2.10 -6.32
C ILE A 18 25.99 1.75 -4.86
N ASP A 19 24.95 1.97 -4.04
CA ASP A 19 24.96 1.49 -2.67
C ASP A 19 25.17 -0.04 -2.69
N VAL A 20 26.16 -0.51 -1.93
CA VAL A 20 26.44 -1.95 -1.83
C VAL A 20 25.30 -2.58 -1.05
N VAL A 21 24.53 -3.44 -1.70
CA VAL A 21 23.50 -4.25 -1.05
C VAL A 21 24.20 -5.24 -0.12
N PRO A 22 23.94 -5.22 1.20
CA PRO A 22 24.54 -6.18 2.12
C PRO A 22 24.24 -7.61 1.70
N HIS A 23 25.25 -8.48 1.76
CA HIS A 23 25.04 -9.90 1.56
C HIS A 23 24.30 -10.50 2.76
N VAL A 24 23.24 -11.25 2.49
CA VAL A 24 22.44 -11.94 3.49
C VAL A 24 22.12 -13.33 2.92
N ASP A 25 22.55 -14.36 3.63
CA ASP A 25 22.17 -15.74 3.35
C ASP A 25 20.69 -15.96 3.71
N GLY A 26 19.97 -16.66 2.84
CA GLY A 26 18.56 -16.99 3.03
C GLY A 26 17.71 -16.80 1.77
N ARG A 27 16.40 -16.79 1.99
CA ARG A 27 15.36 -16.82 0.94
C ARG A 27 14.87 -15.43 0.59
N THR A 28 14.35 -15.23 -0.62
CA THR A 28 13.77 -13.93 -0.97
C THR A 28 12.38 -13.77 -0.37
N LEU A 29 11.96 -12.53 -0.08
CA LEU A 29 10.64 -12.28 0.50
C LEU A 29 9.51 -12.80 -0.39
N ASP A 30 9.69 -12.84 -1.72
CA ASP A 30 8.70 -13.39 -2.65
C ASP A 30 8.55 -14.91 -2.63
N GLU A 31 9.53 -15.63 -2.08
CA GLU A 31 9.44 -17.08 -1.86
C GLU A 31 8.57 -17.42 -0.63
N ILE A 32 8.37 -16.48 0.29
CA ILE A 32 7.64 -16.69 1.55
C ILE A 32 6.38 -15.82 1.68
N ALA A 33 6.22 -14.80 0.82
CA ALA A 33 5.09 -13.89 0.84
C ALA A 33 4.72 -13.35 -0.54
N THR A 34 3.44 -13.13 -0.76
CA THR A 34 2.90 -12.45 -1.93
C THR A 34 2.78 -10.96 -1.69
N ILE A 35 3.46 -10.16 -2.51
CA ILE A 35 3.37 -8.69 -2.46
C ILE A 35 2.28 -8.19 -3.44
N ARG A 36 1.27 -7.50 -2.92
CA ARG A 36 0.16 -6.87 -3.66
C ARG A 36 0.21 -5.35 -3.51
N LEU A 37 -0.32 -4.64 -4.50
CA LEU A 37 -0.60 -3.21 -4.38
C LEU A 37 -2.02 -3.05 -3.87
N ALA A 38 -2.19 -2.15 -2.91
CA ALA A 38 -3.48 -1.63 -2.49
C ALA A 38 -4.16 -0.94 -3.68
N PRO A 39 -5.48 -1.07 -3.83
CA PRO A 39 -6.20 -0.51 -4.95
C PRO A 39 -6.20 1.02 -4.94
N TRP A 40 -6.25 1.63 -6.11
CA TRP A 40 -6.73 2.99 -6.27
C TRP A 40 -8.23 3.01 -6.57
N LEU A 41 -9.01 3.61 -5.65
CA LEU A 41 -10.48 3.64 -5.74
C LEU A 41 -11.03 4.88 -6.47
N GLY A 42 -10.14 5.77 -6.93
CA GLY A 42 -10.51 7.05 -7.53
C GLY A 42 -10.42 8.20 -6.54
N PRO A 43 -10.96 9.38 -6.91
CA PRO A 43 -11.04 10.53 -6.01
C PRO A 43 -11.96 10.30 -4.81
N ASP A 44 -11.65 10.98 -3.71
CA ASP A 44 -12.47 11.03 -2.50
C ASP A 44 -13.91 11.49 -2.78
N GLY A 45 -14.84 10.94 -2.01
CA GLY A 45 -16.28 11.17 -2.10
C GLY A 45 -17.00 10.33 -3.16
N ILE A 46 -16.28 9.49 -3.93
CA ILE A 46 -16.92 8.61 -4.93
C ILE A 46 -17.02 7.18 -4.39
N PHE A 47 -15.92 6.42 -4.41
CA PHE A 47 -15.87 5.05 -3.87
C PHE A 47 -15.25 4.98 -2.47
N MET A 48 -14.82 6.12 -1.95
CA MET A 48 -14.25 6.28 -0.62
C MET A 48 -14.93 7.48 0.03
N VAL A 49 -15.48 7.29 1.22
CA VAL A 49 -16.32 8.27 1.92
C VAL A 49 -15.81 8.49 3.35
N ASP A 50 -15.97 9.71 3.85
CA ASP A 50 -15.58 10.05 5.23
C ASP A 50 -16.68 9.72 6.25
N ASP A 51 -17.93 9.57 5.79
CA ASP A 51 -19.06 9.19 6.64
C ASP A 51 -19.76 7.94 6.04
N PRO A 52 -19.71 6.78 6.73
CA PRO A 52 -20.35 5.56 6.26
C PRO A 52 -21.84 5.47 6.66
N SER A 53 -22.39 6.43 7.41
CA SER A 53 -23.73 6.33 8.05
C SER A 53 -24.88 6.12 7.05
N GLY A 54 -24.68 6.53 5.79
CA GLY A 54 -25.64 6.34 4.70
C GLY A 54 -25.70 4.92 4.11
N PHE A 55 -24.84 3.99 4.56
CA PHE A 55 -24.68 2.65 3.99
C PHE A 55 -24.89 1.56 5.04
N ALA A 56 -25.28 0.36 4.61
CA ALA A 56 -25.27 -0.79 5.50
C ALA A 56 -23.83 -1.18 5.85
N ARG A 57 -23.59 -1.70 7.06
CA ARG A 57 -22.24 -2.03 7.56
C ARG A 57 -21.45 -2.97 6.63
N HIS A 58 -22.12 -3.86 5.91
CA HIS A 58 -21.47 -4.81 5.00
C HIS A 58 -21.14 -4.21 3.62
N GLU A 59 -21.64 -3.02 3.32
CA GLU A 59 -21.39 -2.30 2.07
C GLU A 59 -20.19 -1.37 2.16
N VAL A 60 -19.57 -1.26 3.33
CA VAL A 60 -18.44 -0.37 3.59
C VAL A 60 -17.32 -1.10 4.33
N VAL A 61 -16.09 -0.77 3.97
CA VAL A 61 -14.87 -1.35 4.56
C VAL A 61 -14.01 -0.19 5.06
N PRO A 62 -13.63 -0.15 6.35
CA PRO A 62 -12.65 0.81 6.84
C PRO A 62 -11.38 0.80 5.97
N CYS A 63 -10.92 1.98 5.58
CA CYS A 63 -9.73 2.08 4.74
C CYS A 63 -8.73 3.10 5.26
N TYR A 64 -7.45 2.83 4.99
CA TYR A 64 -6.33 3.62 5.49
C TYR A 64 -5.46 4.13 4.35
N GLU A 65 -5.21 5.44 4.37
CA GLU A 65 -4.27 6.11 3.48
C GLU A 65 -2.84 6.04 4.04
N PRO A 66 -1.81 6.36 3.25
CA PRO A 66 -0.42 6.33 3.72
C PRO A 66 -0.18 7.13 5.02
N GLU A 67 -0.87 8.26 5.20
CA GLU A 67 -0.76 9.10 6.40
C GLU A 67 -1.40 8.49 7.66
N ASP A 68 -2.30 7.51 7.50
CA ASP A 68 -2.91 6.80 8.63
C ASP A 68 -2.01 5.67 9.16
N LEU A 69 -0.93 5.34 8.43
CA LEU A 69 -0.03 4.21 8.66
C LEU A 69 1.33 4.63 9.22
N THR A 70 1.34 5.57 10.16
CA THR A 70 2.56 6.12 10.77
C THR A 70 3.10 5.30 11.94
N GLY A 71 2.25 4.52 12.61
CA GLY A 71 2.60 3.67 13.76
C GLY A 71 2.86 2.21 13.41
N THR A 72 2.81 1.34 14.43
CA THR A 72 2.83 -0.13 14.27
C THR A 72 1.48 -0.69 13.86
N GLU A 73 0.42 0.04 14.18
CA GLU A 73 -0.98 -0.22 13.86
C GLU A 73 -1.63 1.12 13.45
N PRO A 74 -2.65 1.11 12.57
CA PRO A 74 -3.42 2.31 12.26
C PRO A 74 -4.24 2.78 13.47
N GLY A 75 -4.52 4.08 13.53
CA GLY A 75 -5.50 4.64 14.45
C GLY A 75 -6.94 4.33 14.05
N GLU A 76 -7.90 5.05 14.62
CA GLU A 76 -9.30 4.95 14.18
C GLU A 76 -9.45 5.31 12.69
N PRO A 77 -10.26 4.54 11.93
CA PRO A 77 -10.47 4.80 10.52
C PRO A 77 -11.20 6.13 10.34
N ARG A 78 -10.72 6.93 9.39
CA ARG A 78 -11.31 8.21 9.01
C ARG A 78 -12.09 8.13 7.69
N ARG A 79 -11.94 7.01 6.98
CA ARG A 79 -12.47 6.80 5.63
C ARG A 79 -12.95 5.36 5.47
N TRP A 80 -13.95 5.20 4.61
CA TRP A 80 -14.57 3.92 4.30
C TRP A 80 -14.67 3.74 2.78
N ALA A 81 -14.19 2.60 2.29
CA ALA A 81 -14.35 2.18 0.91
C ALA A 81 -15.73 1.52 0.73
N ILE A 82 -16.44 1.90 -0.33
CA ILE A 82 -17.70 1.25 -0.71
C ILE A 82 -17.37 -0.11 -1.34
N ALA A 83 -17.85 -1.19 -0.74
CA ALA A 83 -17.69 -2.56 -1.19
C ALA A 83 -18.63 -2.89 -2.34
N THR A 84 -18.18 -2.65 -3.56
CA THR A 84 -18.92 -2.97 -4.79
C THR A 84 -18.37 -4.21 -5.50
N SER A 85 -19.25 -5.04 -6.06
CA SER A 85 -18.89 -6.21 -6.87
C SER A 85 -19.47 -6.09 -8.29
N ARG A 86 -19.39 -7.15 -9.09
CA ARG A 86 -20.06 -7.19 -10.40
C ARG A 86 -21.58 -7.20 -10.27
N GLU A 87 -22.10 -7.65 -9.14
CA GLU A 87 -23.52 -7.56 -8.82
C GLU A 87 -23.88 -6.10 -8.55
N ARG A 88 -25.11 -5.72 -8.93
CA ARG A 88 -25.61 -4.37 -8.69
C ARG A 88 -25.72 -4.14 -7.18
N PRO A 89 -25.16 -3.05 -6.62
CA PRO A 89 -25.25 -2.75 -5.21
C PRO A 89 -26.65 -2.22 -4.84
N SER A 90 -26.87 -1.92 -3.55
CA SER A 90 -28.14 -1.35 -3.09
C SER A 90 -28.46 0.00 -3.72
N ASP A 91 -29.72 0.40 -3.63
CA ASP A 91 -30.17 1.71 -4.10
C ASP A 91 -29.53 2.88 -3.33
N ALA A 92 -29.09 2.66 -2.09
CA ALA A 92 -28.34 3.67 -1.34
C ALA A 92 -26.97 3.93 -1.98
N VAL A 93 -26.23 2.85 -2.28
CA VAL A 93 -24.96 2.93 -3.00
C VAL A 93 -25.15 3.50 -4.40
N MET A 94 -26.15 3.04 -5.15
CA MET A 94 -26.43 3.55 -6.50
C MET A 94 -26.72 5.05 -6.50
N ARG A 95 -27.57 5.55 -5.60
CA ARG A 95 -27.87 6.99 -5.49
C ARG A 95 -26.63 7.83 -5.17
N HIS A 96 -25.77 7.34 -4.27
CA HIS A 96 -24.50 7.99 -3.97
C HIS A 96 -23.60 8.07 -5.21
N LEU A 97 -23.44 6.96 -5.92
CA LEU A 97 -22.59 6.89 -7.11
C LEU A 97 -23.13 7.75 -8.24
N ASP A 98 -24.43 7.71 -8.53
CA ASP A 98 -25.07 8.54 -9.56
C ASP A 98 -24.82 10.04 -9.32
N SER A 99 -24.79 10.46 -8.04
CA SER A 99 -24.55 11.85 -7.65
C SER A 99 -23.08 12.28 -7.79
N ASN A 100 -22.14 11.33 -7.71
CA ASN A 100 -20.71 11.64 -7.56
C ASN A 100 -19.83 11.18 -8.74
N LEU A 101 -20.26 10.21 -9.55
CA LEU A 101 -19.47 9.60 -10.63
C LEU A 101 -19.04 10.59 -11.72
N ALA A 102 -19.76 11.71 -11.90
CA ALA A 102 -19.37 12.77 -12.82
C ALA A 102 -17.96 13.33 -12.52
N ARG A 103 -17.52 13.30 -11.25
CA ARG A 103 -16.19 13.71 -10.80
C ARG A 103 -15.09 12.71 -11.15
N MET A 104 -15.43 11.49 -11.56
CA MET A 104 -14.45 10.45 -11.89
C MET A 104 -13.66 10.83 -13.15
N PRO A 105 -12.32 10.92 -13.10
CA PRO A 105 -11.49 11.14 -14.28
C PRO A 105 -11.66 10.00 -15.28
N ALA A 106 -11.46 10.29 -16.57
CA ALA A 106 -11.65 9.31 -17.64
C ALA A 106 -10.91 7.98 -17.42
N ARG A 107 -9.66 8.04 -16.91
CA ARG A 107 -8.85 6.86 -16.59
C ARG A 107 -9.43 5.94 -15.51
N GLY A 108 -10.34 6.44 -14.68
CA GLY A 108 -10.97 5.71 -13.59
C GLY A 108 -12.38 5.21 -13.91
N ARG A 109 -12.94 5.54 -15.09
CA ARG A 109 -14.29 5.11 -15.46
C ARG A 109 -14.27 3.66 -15.95
N GLN A 110 -15.18 2.86 -15.40
CA GLN A 110 -15.38 1.46 -15.77
C GLN A 110 -16.60 1.30 -16.68
N LYS A 111 -16.67 0.18 -17.41
CA LYS A 111 -17.88 -0.20 -18.17
C LYS A 111 -19.08 -0.46 -17.26
N ILE A 112 -18.81 -1.03 -16.09
CA ILE A 112 -19.80 -1.20 -15.02
C ILE A 112 -19.66 0.03 -14.12
N PRO A 113 -20.66 0.92 -14.06
CA PRO A 113 -20.48 2.26 -13.48
C PRO A 113 -20.24 2.22 -11.97
N TRP A 114 -20.70 1.17 -11.28
CA TRP A 114 -20.50 1.00 -9.85
C TRP A 114 -19.23 0.23 -9.48
N LEU A 115 -18.33 -0.05 -10.43
CA LEU A 115 -17.01 -0.58 -10.09
C LEU A 115 -15.99 0.55 -9.95
N PRO A 116 -15.14 0.54 -8.90
CA PRO A 116 -14.02 1.45 -8.80
C PRO A 116 -13.00 1.18 -9.91
N PRO A 117 -12.04 2.11 -10.14
CA PRO A 117 -10.95 1.91 -11.07
C PRO A 117 -10.21 0.59 -10.84
N GLU A 118 -9.92 0.27 -9.57
CA GLU A 118 -9.31 -0.99 -9.16
C GLU A 118 -10.18 -1.69 -8.11
N THR A 119 -10.63 -2.90 -8.42
CA THR A 119 -11.44 -3.72 -7.50
C THR A 119 -10.58 -4.45 -6.48
N PHE A 120 -11.06 -4.57 -5.23
CA PHE A 120 -10.34 -5.24 -4.15
C PHE A 120 -10.93 -6.58 -3.69
N HIS A 121 -12.18 -6.89 -4.07
CA HIS A 121 -12.82 -8.18 -3.77
C HIS A 121 -11.96 -9.35 -4.26
N GLY A 122 -11.67 -10.29 -3.35
CA GLY A 122 -10.84 -11.47 -3.62
C GLY A 122 -9.35 -11.21 -3.83
N ARG A 123 -8.88 -9.95 -3.73
CA ARG A 123 -7.47 -9.58 -3.94
C ARG A 123 -6.72 -9.25 -2.66
N LEU A 124 -7.43 -8.77 -1.65
CA LEU A 124 -6.88 -8.44 -0.33
C LEU A 124 -7.39 -9.42 0.73
N PRO A 125 -6.57 -9.78 1.73
CA PRO A 125 -6.95 -10.71 2.80
C PRO A 125 -7.83 -10.01 3.85
N LEU A 126 -9.06 -9.63 3.50
CA LEU A 126 -9.96 -8.91 4.42
C LEU A 126 -10.46 -9.77 5.60
N ALA A 127 -10.32 -11.08 5.54
CA ALA A 127 -10.82 -12.00 6.59
C ALA A 127 -9.81 -12.26 7.71
N SER A 128 -8.57 -11.76 7.58
CA SER A 128 -7.49 -11.98 8.53
C SER A 128 -6.66 -10.71 8.65
N ASP A 129 -5.85 -10.61 9.69
CA ASP A 129 -4.83 -9.57 9.77
C ASP A 129 -3.87 -9.66 8.57
N ALA A 130 -3.30 -8.52 8.21
CA ALA A 130 -2.31 -8.41 7.15
C ALA A 130 -1.16 -7.50 7.60
N VAL A 131 -0.05 -7.54 6.85
CA VAL A 131 1.03 -6.56 6.98
C VAL A 131 1.00 -5.62 5.79
N VAL A 132 1.03 -4.32 6.07
CA VAL A 132 1.14 -3.27 5.07
C VAL A 132 2.50 -2.59 5.19
N VAL A 133 3.16 -2.38 4.07
CA VAL A 133 4.37 -1.56 3.96
C VAL A 133 3.98 -0.24 3.30
N PRO A 134 4.07 0.90 4.00
CA PRO A 134 3.93 2.20 3.39
C PRO A 134 4.93 2.38 2.25
N ARG A 135 4.45 2.77 1.08
CA ARG A 135 5.29 2.87 -0.12
C ARG A 135 6.34 3.98 0.00
N ILE A 136 6.01 5.03 0.74
CA ILE A 136 6.88 6.19 0.97
C ILE A 136 7.07 6.34 2.48
N SER A 137 8.27 6.07 2.95
CA SER A 137 8.64 6.19 4.37
C SER A 137 10.13 6.45 4.55
N GLN A 138 10.52 6.94 5.72
CA GLN A 138 11.92 7.16 6.07
C GLN A 138 12.68 5.86 6.35
N THR A 139 11.99 4.76 6.60
CA THR A 139 12.59 3.44 6.83
C THR A 139 11.59 2.35 6.45
N LEU A 140 12.11 1.15 6.12
CA LEU A 140 11.28 -0.02 5.89
C LEU A 140 10.60 -0.40 7.20
N ARG A 141 9.27 -0.39 7.17
CA ARG A 141 8.44 -0.85 8.28
C ARG A 141 7.22 -1.59 7.76
N GLY A 142 6.85 -2.65 8.47
CA GLY A 142 5.51 -3.22 8.37
C GLY A 142 4.59 -2.57 9.39
N VAL A 143 3.34 -2.42 9.01
CA VAL A 143 2.23 -1.95 9.86
C VAL A 143 1.22 -3.10 9.88
N ARG A 144 0.79 -3.53 11.07
CA ARG A 144 -0.32 -4.48 11.18
C ARG A 144 -1.58 -3.78 10.70
N LEU A 145 -2.29 -4.42 9.79
CA LEU A 145 -3.62 -4.02 9.36
C LEU A 145 -4.60 -5.07 9.90
N PRO A 146 -5.57 -4.68 10.73
CA PRO A 146 -6.53 -5.62 11.30
C PRO A 146 -7.46 -6.20 10.23
N ALA A 147 -7.95 -7.42 10.48
CA ALA A 147 -9.01 -8.03 9.68
C ALA A 147 -10.22 -7.08 9.50
N GLY A 148 -10.82 -7.12 8.32
CA GLY A 148 -11.96 -6.28 7.96
C GLY A 148 -11.60 -4.85 7.53
N ALA A 149 -10.31 -4.49 7.44
CA ALA A 149 -9.85 -3.21 6.92
C ALA A 149 -8.98 -3.38 5.68
N MET A 150 -8.78 -2.30 4.93
CA MET A 150 -7.93 -2.29 3.74
C MET A 150 -7.05 -1.04 3.63
N PRO A 151 -5.84 -1.14 3.07
CA PRO A 151 -5.12 0.04 2.65
C PRO A 151 -5.63 0.48 1.26
N VAL A 152 -5.39 1.74 0.91
CA VAL A 152 -5.67 2.30 -0.42
C VAL A 152 -4.44 3.00 -1.01
N ASN A 153 -4.59 3.58 -2.21
CA ASN A 153 -3.62 4.46 -2.87
C ASN A 153 -2.24 3.83 -3.06
N HIS A 154 -2.22 2.58 -3.50
CA HIS A 154 -1.01 1.85 -3.89
C HIS A 154 0.03 1.64 -2.77
N ASN A 155 -0.40 1.67 -1.51
CA ASN A 155 0.34 1.04 -0.41
C ASN A 155 0.64 -0.44 -0.71
N LEU A 156 1.67 -1.03 -0.10
CA LEU A 156 2.09 -2.41 -0.40
C LEU A 156 1.52 -3.36 0.65
N VAL A 157 0.75 -4.35 0.23
CA VAL A 157 0.20 -5.39 1.11
C VAL A 157 1.06 -6.64 1.00
N VAL A 158 1.56 -7.12 2.13
CA VAL A 158 2.34 -8.34 2.26
C VAL A 158 1.41 -9.44 2.75
N VAL A 159 1.05 -10.34 1.84
CA VAL A 159 0.18 -11.48 2.12
C VAL A 159 1.05 -12.71 2.30
N SER A 160 1.14 -13.23 3.51
CA SER A 160 1.95 -14.41 3.84
C SER A 160 1.12 -15.51 4.49
N GLY A 161 1.57 -16.76 4.36
CA GLY A 161 1.00 -17.88 5.12
C GLY A 161 1.43 -17.93 6.59
N MET A 162 2.34 -17.04 7.01
CA MET A 162 2.84 -16.95 8.38
C MET A 162 2.06 -15.93 9.24
N PRO A 163 2.14 -16.03 10.58
CA PRO A 163 1.58 -15.02 11.47
C PRO A 163 2.10 -13.61 11.19
N THR A 164 1.22 -12.63 11.32
CA THR A 164 1.53 -11.20 11.13
C THR A 164 2.74 -10.74 11.94
N ASP A 165 2.87 -11.17 13.21
CA ASP A 165 4.02 -10.82 14.07
C ASP A 165 5.36 -11.32 13.51
N SER A 166 5.38 -12.51 12.91
CA SER A 166 6.59 -13.04 12.27
C SER A 166 7.03 -12.18 11.10
N MET A 167 6.07 -11.74 10.27
CA MET A 167 6.36 -10.85 9.13
C MET A 167 6.79 -9.45 9.59
N LEU A 168 6.16 -8.90 10.64
CA LEU A 168 6.58 -7.63 11.24
C LEU A 168 8.01 -7.69 11.79
N ARG A 169 8.37 -8.82 12.43
CA ARG A 169 9.73 -9.09 12.91
C ARG A 169 10.72 -9.16 11.75
N ILE A 170 10.39 -9.88 10.68
CA ILE A 170 11.22 -9.97 9.47
C ILE A 170 11.48 -8.59 8.87
N LEU A 171 10.43 -7.79 8.64
CA LEU A 171 10.56 -6.46 8.03
C LEU A 171 11.26 -5.44 8.94
N SER A 172 11.34 -5.74 10.24
CA SER A 172 12.03 -4.91 11.22
C SER A 172 13.47 -5.34 11.49
N ASP A 173 13.91 -6.49 10.97
CA ASP A 173 15.27 -6.98 11.15
C ASP A 173 16.27 -5.98 10.54
N PRO A 174 17.33 -5.59 11.28
CA PRO A 174 18.32 -4.61 10.80
C PRO A 174 18.97 -4.98 9.47
N ARG A 175 19.18 -6.27 9.19
CA ARG A 175 19.80 -6.76 7.95
C ARG A 175 18.84 -6.64 6.77
N VAL A 176 17.54 -6.88 6.99
CA VAL A 176 16.50 -6.68 5.99
C VAL A 176 16.32 -5.18 5.70
N ARG A 177 16.31 -4.34 6.74
CA ARG A 177 16.26 -2.87 6.60
C ARG A 177 17.46 -2.30 5.86
N ALA A 178 18.68 -2.78 6.16
CA ALA A 178 19.88 -2.33 5.48
C ALA A 178 19.86 -2.64 3.97
N GLN A 179 19.38 -3.82 3.59
CA GLN A 179 19.14 -4.15 2.17
C GLN A 179 18.11 -3.21 1.54
N ALA A 180 16.99 -2.99 2.21
CA ALA A 180 15.93 -2.13 1.70
C ALA A 180 16.40 -0.69 1.52
N ASP A 181 17.20 -0.18 2.45
CA ASP A 181 17.76 1.17 2.39
C ASP A 181 18.78 1.35 1.26
N ALA A 182 19.57 0.30 0.96
CA ALA A 182 20.49 0.30 -0.18
C ALA A 182 19.78 0.16 -1.53
N LEU A 183 18.63 -0.55 -1.56
CA LEU A 183 17.87 -0.80 -2.80
C LEU A 183 16.85 0.31 -3.12
N ALA A 184 16.38 1.06 -2.13
CA ALA A 184 15.28 2.00 -2.31
C ALA A 184 15.71 3.29 -3.00
N LEU A 185 14.82 3.80 -3.87
CA LEU A 185 14.99 5.14 -4.43
C LEU A 185 14.87 6.17 -3.30
N ARG A 186 15.90 7.00 -3.13
CA ARG A 186 15.89 8.10 -2.17
C ARG A 186 15.06 9.26 -2.70
N LEU A 187 14.23 9.82 -1.83
CA LEU A 187 13.40 10.99 -2.06
C LEU A 187 13.89 12.14 -1.16
N GLU A 188 13.26 13.30 -1.29
CA GLU A 188 13.55 14.47 -0.45
C GLU A 188 13.30 14.19 1.04
N SER A 189 13.93 14.98 1.92
CA SER A 189 13.71 14.94 3.37
C SER A 189 13.91 13.57 4.04
N GLY A 190 14.79 12.73 3.48
CA GLY A 190 15.13 11.41 4.03
C GLY A 190 14.11 10.31 3.76
N TYR A 191 13.10 10.58 2.94
CA TYR A 191 12.13 9.57 2.52
C TYR A 191 12.73 8.62 1.48
N ARG A 192 12.15 7.43 1.39
CA ARG A 192 12.50 6.39 0.43
C ARG A 192 11.24 5.86 -0.24
N SER A 193 11.35 5.46 -1.50
CA SER A 193 10.30 4.76 -2.23
C SER A 193 10.54 3.26 -2.21
N TYR A 194 9.74 2.55 -1.42
CA TYR A 194 9.66 1.10 -1.42
C TYR A 194 8.71 0.66 -2.52
N THR A 195 9.09 -0.31 -3.34
CA THR A 195 8.25 -0.83 -4.44
C THR A 195 8.02 -2.32 -4.26
N ALA A 196 6.98 -2.86 -4.90
CA ALA A 196 6.77 -4.30 -4.90
C ALA A 196 7.99 -5.06 -5.45
N THR A 197 8.60 -4.53 -6.52
CA THR A 197 9.83 -5.10 -7.12
C THR A 197 11.00 -5.10 -6.14
N LEU A 198 11.17 -4.04 -5.36
CA LEU A 198 12.19 -3.98 -4.31
C LEU A 198 11.91 -5.01 -3.22
N LEU A 199 10.69 -5.02 -2.67
CA LEU A 199 10.33 -5.93 -1.58
C LEU A 199 10.58 -7.38 -1.95
N ARG A 200 10.22 -7.79 -3.17
CA ARG A 200 10.46 -9.16 -3.67
C ARG A 200 11.94 -9.56 -3.70
N ARG A 201 12.86 -8.59 -3.77
CA ARG A 201 14.31 -8.85 -3.80
C ARG A 201 14.97 -8.91 -2.43
N LEU A 202 14.27 -8.56 -1.36
CA LEU A 202 14.84 -8.59 0.00
C LEU A 202 15.15 -10.03 0.39
N ARG A 203 16.40 -10.28 0.81
CA ARG A 203 16.80 -11.57 1.39
C ARG A 203 16.44 -11.60 2.86
N ILE A 204 15.74 -12.65 3.26
CA ILE A 204 15.29 -12.91 4.61
C ILE A 204 16.22 -13.97 5.19
N PRO A 205 16.93 -13.66 6.30
CA PRO A 205 17.73 -14.65 7.03
C PRO A 205 16.91 -15.89 7.36
N GLU A 206 17.47 -17.08 7.12
CA GLU A 206 16.75 -18.36 7.27
C GLU A 206 16.21 -18.54 8.70
N GLU A 207 16.94 -18.08 9.72
CA GLU A 207 16.53 -18.17 11.12
C GLU A 207 15.31 -17.30 11.50
N LEU A 208 14.89 -16.40 10.61
CA LEU A 208 13.68 -15.60 10.79
C LEU A 208 12.44 -16.24 10.16
N VAL A 209 12.63 -17.19 9.24
CA VAL A 209 11.55 -17.92 8.59
C VAL A 209 11.03 -19.00 9.56
N PRO A 210 9.75 -18.97 9.96
CA PRO A 210 9.18 -19.94 10.89
C PRO A 210 9.09 -21.36 10.32
#